data_AF-A0ABC8APU8-F1
#
_entry.id   AF-A0ABC8APU8-F1
#
_cell.length_a   1.000
_cell.length_b   1.000
_cell.length_c   1.000
_cell.angle_alpha   90.00
_cell.angle_beta   90.00
_cell.angle_gamma   90.00
#
_symmetry.space_group_name_H-M   'P 1'
#
loop_
_entity.id
_entity.type
_entity.pdbx_description
1 polymer ?
#
loop_
_entity_poly.entity_id
_entity_poly.type
_entity_poly.pdbx_seq_one_letter_code
_entity_poly.pdbx_strand_id
1 'polypeptide(L)'
;MFSHDEREVLLTLHPRVGRWIQLGGHCEESDDSVAAAALREATEESGIAGLVLEPGLYGAQAHPIKCSLGVPTRHLDLLFKIKAPEGAVPVRSSESADLAWWPVDGLPADSDVLLR
;
A
#
# COMPACT_ATOMS: atom_id res chain seq x y z
N MET A 1 0.75 2.02 -4.75
CA MET A 1 1.86 2.86 -5.27
C MET A 1 2.06 2.55 -6.74
N PHE A 2 2.18 3.56 -7.60
CA PHE A 2 2.32 3.41 -9.05
C PHE A 2 3.78 3.54 -9.50
N SER A 3 4.13 2.88 -10.61
CA SER A 3 5.39 3.10 -11.32
C SER A 3 5.49 4.53 -11.87
N HIS A 4 6.69 4.94 -12.28
CA HIS A 4 6.96 6.27 -12.83
C HIS A 4 6.09 6.65 -14.05
N ASP A 5 5.61 5.66 -14.81
CA ASP A 5 4.73 5.81 -15.97
C ASP A 5 3.29 5.35 -15.69
N GLU A 6 3.01 4.94 -14.44
CA GLU A 6 1.71 4.49 -13.94
C GLU A 6 1.13 3.26 -14.65
N ARG A 7 1.98 2.51 -15.37
CA ARG A 7 1.59 1.25 -16.02
C ARG A 7 1.60 0.07 -15.06
N GLU A 8 2.28 0.20 -13.93
CA GLU A 8 2.36 -0.84 -12.91
C GLU A 8 1.99 -0.29 -11.54
N VAL A 9 1.52 -1.18 -10.67
CA VAL A 9 1.26 -0.92 -9.27
C VAL A 9 2.08 -1.89 -8.41
N LEU A 10 2.74 -1.37 -7.38
CA LEU A 10 3.44 -2.20 -6.40
C LEU A 10 2.44 -2.73 -5.38
N LEU A 11 2.39 -4.06 -5.24
CA LEU A 11 1.53 -4.75 -4.30
C LEU A 11 2.35 -5.63 -3.37
N THR A 12 1.88 -5.77 -2.13
CA THR A 12 2.39 -6.72 -1.14
C THR A 12 1.51 -7.96 -1.07
N LEU A 13 2.12 -9.14 -1.04
CA LEU A 13 1.44 -10.38 -0.68
C LEU A 13 1.40 -10.49 0.84
N HIS A 14 0.25 -10.19 1.42
CA HIS A 14 0.13 -10.09 2.88
C HIS A 14 0.08 -11.47 3.55
N PRO A 15 0.99 -11.81 4.49
CA PRO A 15 1.19 -13.17 4.98
C PRO A 15 0.00 -13.76 5.73
N ARG A 16 -0.85 -12.93 6.35
CA ARG A 16 -2.05 -13.39 7.07
C ARG A 16 -3.32 -13.37 6.22
N VAL A 17 -3.36 -12.53 5.18
CA VAL A 17 -4.56 -12.37 4.33
C VAL A 17 -4.48 -13.33 3.13
N GLY A 18 -3.25 -13.64 2.68
CA GLY A 18 -3.03 -14.54 1.55
C GLY A 18 -3.51 -13.95 0.23
N ARG A 19 -3.41 -12.62 0.08
CA ARG A 19 -3.83 -11.86 -1.10
C ARG A 19 -2.81 -10.76 -1.41
N TRP A 20 -2.79 -10.35 -2.67
CA TRP A 20 -2.06 -9.16 -3.10
C TRP A 20 -2.89 -7.90 -2.80
N ILE A 21 -2.33 -7.02 -1.97
CA ILE A 21 -2.99 -5.78 -1.53
C ILE A 21 -2.04 -4.59 -1.66
N GLN A 22 -2.57 -3.38 -1.53
CA GLN A 22 -1.76 -2.18 -1.39
C GLN A 22 -0.86 -2.24 -0.15
N LEU A 23 0.30 -1.58 -0.22
CA LEU A 23 1.11 -1.28 0.96
C LEU A 23 0.33 -0.34 1.90
N GLY A 24 0.60 -0.42 3.20
CA GLY A 24 0.00 0.50 4.16
C GLY A 24 0.04 -0.04 5.59
N GLY A 25 0.13 0.89 6.53
CA GLY A 25 0.18 0.62 7.96
C GLY A 25 -0.61 1.65 8.77
N HIS A 26 -0.35 1.67 10.07
CA HIS A 26 -1.06 2.55 11.00
C HIS A 26 -0.42 3.94 11.05
N CYS A 27 -1.24 4.96 11.35
CA CYS A 27 -0.69 6.26 11.70
C CYS A 27 0.00 6.19 13.07
N GLU A 28 1.15 6.84 13.17
CA GLU A 28 1.88 7.07 14.41
C GLU A 28 1.64 8.51 14.92
N GLU A 29 1.86 8.75 16.21
CA GLU A 29 1.74 10.09 16.79
C GLU A 29 2.74 11.11 16.20
N SER A 30 3.82 10.60 15.63
CA SER A 30 4.89 11.35 14.94
C SER A 30 4.50 11.77 13.52
N ASP A 31 3.44 11.21 12.93
CA ASP A 31 3.04 11.54 11.56
C ASP A 31 2.32 12.90 11.52
N ASP A 32 2.86 13.83 10.73
CA ASP A 32 2.26 15.17 10.55
C ASP A 32 0.84 15.14 9.96
N SER A 33 0.51 14.06 9.23
CA SER A 33 -0.82 13.81 8.66
C SER A 33 -0.98 12.35 8.24
N VAL A 34 -2.21 11.91 7.97
CA VAL A 34 -2.47 10.57 7.40
C VAL A 34 -1.77 10.36 6.05
N ALA A 35 -1.63 11.43 5.24
CA ALA A 35 -0.89 11.36 3.99
C ALA A 35 0.61 11.16 4.23
N ALA A 36 1.17 11.80 5.26
CA ALA A 36 2.56 11.61 5.66
C ALA A 36 2.79 10.17 6.15
N ALA A 37 1.87 9.62 6.94
CA ALA A 37 1.89 8.22 7.35
C ALA A 37 1.91 7.28 6.14
N ALA A 38 1.03 7.49 5.16
CA ALA A 38 0.99 6.68 3.94
C ALA A 38 2.31 6.72 3.14
N LEU A 39 2.97 7.88 3.08
CA LEU A 39 4.27 8.01 2.41
C LEU A 39 5.40 7.32 3.20
N ARG A 40 5.39 7.43 4.53
CA ARG A 40 6.34 6.72 5.41
C ARG A 40 6.20 5.21 5.25
N GLU A 41 5.01 4.67 5.44
CA GLU A 41 4.71 3.23 5.30
C GLU A 41 5.10 2.71 3.92
N ALA A 42 4.75 3.45 2.85
CA ALA A 42 5.16 3.07 1.50
C ALA A 42 6.69 3.02 1.34
N THR A 43 7.44 3.91 2.01
CA THR A 43 8.90 3.92 2.01
C THR A 43 9.46 2.74 2.81
N GLU A 44 8.92 2.49 4.00
CA GLU A 44 9.38 1.45 4.93
C GLU A 44 9.13 0.04 4.39
N GLU A 45 7.94 -0.22 3.86
CA GLU A 45 7.56 -1.54 3.36
C GLU A 45 8.17 -1.87 2.00
N SER A 46 8.43 -0.86 1.16
CA SER A 46 8.98 -1.06 -0.18
C SER A 46 10.49 -0.86 -0.30
N GLY A 47 11.12 -0.18 0.67
CA GLY A 47 12.52 0.22 0.58
C GLY A 47 12.85 1.21 -0.54
N ILE A 48 11.85 1.78 -1.22
CA ILE A 48 12.05 2.71 -2.33
C ILE A 48 12.19 4.14 -1.80
N ALA A 49 13.31 4.79 -2.14
CA ALA A 49 13.52 6.21 -1.89
C ALA A 49 12.96 7.09 -3.02
N GLY A 50 12.73 8.38 -2.74
CA GLY A 50 12.30 9.34 -3.76
C GLY A 50 10.84 9.20 -4.19
N LEU A 51 10.00 8.58 -3.35
CA LEU A 51 8.56 8.50 -3.57
C LEU A 51 7.92 9.89 -3.56
N VAL A 52 6.99 10.10 -4.48
CA VAL A 52 6.22 11.35 -4.58
C VAL A 52 4.76 11.05 -4.27
N LEU A 53 4.22 11.71 -3.25
CA LEU A 53 2.81 11.66 -2.93
C LEU A 53 2.05 12.66 -3.83
N GLU A 54 1.05 12.15 -4.55
CA GLU A 54 0.13 12.98 -5.32
C GLU A 54 -0.87 13.66 -4.35
N PRO A 55 -1.13 14.97 -4.49
CA PRO A 55 -2.06 15.66 -3.62
C PRO A 55 -3.48 15.09 -3.69
N GLY A 56 -4.11 14.95 -2.52
CA GLY A 56 -5.52 14.59 -2.38
C GLY A 56 -5.77 13.13 -2.01
N LEU A 57 -7.01 12.85 -1.64
CA LEU A 57 -7.46 11.50 -1.30
C LEU A 57 -7.77 10.73 -2.58
N TYR A 58 -7.09 9.61 -2.80
CA TYR A 58 -7.33 8.75 -3.95
C TYR A 58 -8.58 7.89 -3.77
N GLY A 59 -8.81 7.41 -2.54
CA GLY A 59 -9.99 6.63 -2.20
C GLY A 59 -10.12 6.40 -0.70
N ALA A 60 -11.23 5.77 -0.32
CA ALA A 60 -11.43 5.27 1.02
C ALA A 60 -12.14 3.93 0.95
N GLN A 61 -11.76 2.99 1.81
CA GLN A 61 -12.38 1.67 1.91
C GLN A 61 -12.66 1.35 3.37
N ALA A 62 -13.87 0.88 3.66
CA ALA A 62 -14.24 0.43 4.99
C ALA A 62 -14.47 -1.08 4.95
N HIS A 63 -13.72 -1.82 5.76
CA HIS A 63 -13.82 -3.27 5.78
C HIS A 63 -13.76 -3.83 7.22
N PRO A 64 -14.46 -4.94 7.51
CA PRO A 64 -14.37 -5.58 8.81
C PRO A 64 -13.04 -6.31 8.94
N ILE A 65 -12.40 -6.19 10.10
CA ILE A 65 -11.20 -6.96 10.42
C ILE A 65 -11.35 -7.60 11.79
N LYS A 66 -10.74 -8.77 11.95
CA LYS A 66 -10.50 -9.37 13.26
C LYS A 66 -9.10 -8.95 13.69
N CYS A 67 -9.01 -7.85 14.43
CA CYS A 67 -7.74 -7.46 15.03
C CYS A 67 -7.26 -8.52 16.03
N SER A 68 -6.00 -8.41 16.44
CA SER A 68 -5.32 -9.27 17.42
C SER A 68 -6.07 -9.44 18.75
N LEU A 69 -7.03 -8.57 19.07
CA LEU A 69 -7.85 -8.61 20.28
C LEU A 69 -9.10 -9.53 20.18
N GLY A 70 -9.37 -10.13 19.03
CA GLY A 70 -10.49 -11.07 18.84
C GLY A 70 -11.89 -10.43 18.80
N VAL A 71 -11.99 -9.11 18.98
CA VAL A 71 -13.22 -8.34 18.82
C VAL A 71 -13.33 -7.87 17.36
N PRO A 72 -14.51 -8.01 16.71
CA PRO A 72 -14.72 -7.45 15.38
C PRO A 72 -14.55 -5.93 15.41
N THR A 73 -13.57 -5.43 14.69
CA THR A 73 -13.37 -4.00 14.44
C THR A 73 -13.65 -3.69 12.98
N ARG A 74 -13.78 -2.41 12.66
CA ARG A 74 -13.82 -1.94 11.28
C ARG A 74 -12.62 -1.05 11.05
N HIS A 75 -11.88 -1.33 9.99
CA HIS A 75 -10.86 -0.43 9.49
C HIS A 75 -11.49 0.51 8.47
N LEU A 76 -11.01 1.75 8.49
CA LEU A 76 -11.22 2.73 7.44
C LEU A 76 -9.85 3.03 6.85
N ASP A 77 -9.61 2.49 5.66
CA ASP A 77 -8.39 2.76 4.93
C ASP A 77 -8.59 4.04 4.12
N LEU A 78 -7.67 4.98 4.29
CA LEU A 78 -7.57 6.17 3.46
C LEU A 78 -6.44 5.95 2.46
N LEU A 79 -6.79 5.92 1.17
CA LEU A 79 -5.86 5.59 0.11
C LEU A 79 -5.29 6.87 -0.48
N PHE A 80 -3.97 6.88 -0.68
CA PHE A 80 -3.23 7.95 -1.32
C PHE A 80 -2.49 7.41 -2.54
N LYS A 81 -2.43 8.23 -3.60
CA LYS A 81 -1.66 7.90 -4.79
C LYS A 81 -0.22 8.32 -4.55
N ILE A 82 0.68 7.35 -4.59
CA ILE A 82 2.13 7.55 -4.45
C ILE A 82 2.78 7.03 -5.72
N LYS A 83 3.76 7.77 -6.23
CA LYS A 83 4.50 7.48 -7.45
C LYS A 83 5.96 7.19 -7.14
N ALA A 84 6.46 6.07 -7.66
CA ALA A 84 7.87 5.70 -7.56
C ALA A 84 8.70 6.38 -8.67
N PRO A 85 10.00 6.66 -8.42
CA PRO A 85 10.88 7.16 -9.46
C PRO A 85 11.12 6.12 -10.56
N GLU A 86 11.62 6.58 -11.71
CA GLU A 86 12.02 5.68 -12.80
C GLU A 86 13.11 4.71 -12.33
N GLY A 87 12.97 3.43 -12.70
CA GLY A 87 13.92 2.39 -12.32
C GLY A 87 13.85 1.95 -10.85
N ALA A 88 12.79 2.32 -10.11
CA ALA A 88 12.62 1.89 -8.72
C ALA A 88 12.56 0.36 -8.59
N VAL A 89 13.47 -0.20 -7.80
CA VAL A 89 13.50 -1.64 -7.46
C VAL A 89 13.00 -1.81 -6.03
N PRO A 90 11.87 -2.53 -5.81
CA PRO A 90 11.34 -2.74 -4.49
C PRO A 90 12.20 -3.73 -3.69
N VAL A 91 12.34 -3.46 -2.40
CA VAL A 91 12.99 -4.31 -1.42
C VAL A 91 11.95 -4.70 -0.38
N ARG A 92 11.59 -5.99 -0.36
CA ARG A 92 10.59 -6.54 0.54
C ARG A 92 11.02 -6.41 2.01
N SER A 93 10.14 -5.87 2.86
CA SER A 93 10.30 -5.91 4.31
C SER A 93 9.96 -7.28 4.92
N SER A 94 10.13 -7.46 6.24
CA SER A 94 9.69 -8.67 6.94
C SER A 94 8.17 -8.79 7.10
N GLU A 95 7.42 -7.74 6.78
CA GLU A 95 5.95 -7.68 6.95
C GLU A 95 5.19 -8.31 5.78
N SER A 96 5.88 -8.46 4.65
CA SER A 96 5.34 -8.98 3.40
C SER A 96 5.85 -10.40 3.15
N ALA A 97 4.98 -11.30 2.67
CA ALA A 97 5.42 -12.61 2.17
C ALA A 97 6.12 -12.47 0.82
N ASP A 98 5.62 -11.55 -0.01
CA ASP A 98 6.23 -11.15 -1.28
C ASP A 98 5.89 -9.69 -1.62
N LEU A 99 6.64 -9.08 -2.53
CA LEU A 99 6.47 -7.68 -2.95
C LEU A 99 6.84 -7.54 -4.43
N ALA A 100 5.89 -7.13 -5.27
CA ALA A 100 6.09 -7.15 -6.72
C ALA A 100 5.31 -6.04 -7.43
N TRP A 101 5.88 -5.59 -8.56
CA TRP A 101 5.20 -4.76 -9.54
C TRP A 101 4.23 -5.62 -10.36
N TRP A 102 3.01 -5.13 -10.54
CA TRP A 102 1.98 -5.77 -11.36
C TRP A 102 1.46 -4.78 -12.39
N PRO A 103 1.25 -5.20 -13.65
CA PRO A 103 0.57 -4.35 -14.64
C PRO A 103 -0.81 -3.93 -14.14
N VAL A 104 -1.18 -2.66 -14.31
CA VAL A 104 -2.49 -2.15 -13.84
C VAL A 104 -3.68 -2.84 -14.53
N ASP A 105 -3.48 -3.37 -15.73
CA ASP A 105 -4.44 -4.13 -16.52
C ASP A 105 -4.24 -5.66 -16.42
N GLY A 106 -3.30 -6.11 -15.59
CA GLY A 106 -2.86 -7.49 -15.46
C GLY A 106 -2.64 -7.92 -14.01
N LEU A 107 -3.53 -7.50 -13.12
CA LEU A 107 -3.47 -7.84 -11.71
C LEU A 107 -3.65 -9.34 -11.45
N PRO A 108 -3.06 -9.89 -10.38
CA PRO A 108 -3.25 -11.27 -10.01
C PRO A 108 -4.70 -11.51 -9.55
N ALA A 109 -5.21 -12.72 -9.78
CA ALA A 109 -6.63 -13.06 -9.55
C ALA A 109 -7.05 -12.94 -8.07
N ASP A 110 -6.10 -13.06 -7.16
CA ASP A 110 -6.24 -12.92 -5.71
C ASP A 110 -5.90 -11.50 -5.20
N SER A 111 -5.90 -10.50 -6.08
CA SER A 111 -5.74 -9.10 -5.69
C SER A 111 -7.01 -8.51 -5.07
N ASP A 112 -6.84 -7.69 -4.04
CA ASP A 112 -7.90 -6.91 -3.40
C ASP A 112 -7.45 -5.45 -3.33
N VAL A 113 -7.58 -4.75 -4.45
CA VAL A 113 -7.02 -3.41 -4.64
C VAL A 113 -8.03 -2.52 -5.36
N LEU A 114 -8.06 -1.25 -4.97
CA LEU A 114 -8.86 -0.23 -5.63
C LEU A 114 -8.00 0.51 -6.67
N LEU A 115 -8.17 0.20 -7.94
CA LEU A 115 -7.63 0.98 -9.06
C LEU A 115 -8.77 1.77 -9.73
N ARG A 116 -8.54 3.06 -10.00
CA ARG A 116 -9.50 4.00 -10.59
C ARG A 116 -8.86 4.78 -11.72
#